data_AF-A0A3S1T4I1-F1
#
_entry.id   AF-A0A3S1T4I1-F1
#
_cell.length_a   1.000
_cell.length_b   1.000
_cell.length_c   1.000
_cell.angle_alpha   90.00
_cell.angle_beta   90.00
_cell.angle_gamma   90.00
#
_symmetry.space_group_name_H-M   'P 1'
#
loop_
_entity.id
_entity.type
_entity.pdbx_description
1 polymer ?
#
loop_
_entity_poly.entity_id
_entity_poly.type
_entity_poly.pdbx_seq_one_letter_code
_entity_poly.pdbx_strand_id
1 'polypeptide(L)'
;YNAGRIIRREMGVGFINGIVFAILIGIVAAAWFRDPNLGGIIAAAMIINMFVAALAGILIPLLLDRFKVDPAVASAVFVTTVTDVVGFFAFLGIATWWFGVP
;
A
#
# COMPACT_ATOMS: atom_id res chain seq x y z
N TYR A 1 -3.36 25.28 -13.25
CA TYR A 1 -1.93 24.91 -13.23
C TYR A 1 -1.44 24.54 -11.81
N ASN A 2 -2.10 23.62 -11.09
CA ASN A 2 -1.71 23.22 -9.72
C ASN A 2 -1.62 21.70 -9.48
N ALA A 3 -1.94 20.87 -10.49
CA ALA A 3 -2.00 19.41 -10.34
C ALA A 3 -0.65 18.81 -9.86
N GLY A 4 0.48 19.25 -10.43
CA GLY A 4 1.80 18.74 -10.03
C GLY A 4 2.23 19.11 -8.61
N ARG A 5 1.75 20.24 -8.06
CA ARG A 5 2.04 20.64 -6.67
C ARG A 5 1.23 19.81 -5.68
N ILE A 6 -0.03 19.50 -6.02
CA ILE A 6 -0.92 18.65 -5.22
C ILE A 6 -0.36 17.23 -5.16
N ILE A 7 -0.04 16.65 -6.33
CA ILE A 7 0.53 15.29 -6.44
C ILE A 7 1.83 15.15 -5.64
N ARG A 8 2.76 16.11 -5.72
CA ARG A 8 4.01 16.06 -4.93
C ARG A 8 3.77 16.12 -3.43
N ARG A 9 2.77 16.90 -2.98
CA ARG A 9 2.44 17.02 -1.56
C ARG A 9 1.77 15.74 -1.05
N GLU A 10 0.85 15.16 -1.82
CA GLU A 10 0.21 13.89 -1.50
C GLU A 10 1.19 12.72 -1.50
N MET A 11 2.11 12.65 -2.46
CA MET A 11 3.17 11.64 -2.44
C MET A 11 4.07 11.76 -1.21
N GLY A 12 4.41 12.98 -0.79
CA GLY A 12 5.20 13.19 0.43
C GLY A 12 4.47 12.73 1.70
N VAL A 13 3.18 13.09 1.82
CA VAL A 13 2.34 12.65 2.95
C VAL A 13 2.16 11.13 2.95
N GLY A 14 1.88 10.54 1.78
CA GLY A 14 1.73 9.10 1.61
C GLY A 14 3.02 8.33 1.94
N PHE A 15 4.18 8.85 1.55
CA PHE A 15 5.48 8.24 1.85
C PHE A 15 5.80 8.27 3.35
N ILE A 16 5.57 9.41 4.01
CA ILE A 16 5.80 9.54 5.46
C ILE A 16 4.86 8.60 6.22
N ASN A 17 3.57 8.58 5.88
CA ASN A 17 2.62 7.66 6.48
C ASN A 17 3.03 6.20 6.23
N GLY A 18 3.45 5.88 5.01
CA GLY A 18 3.92 4.54 4.65
C GLY A 18 5.08 4.07 5.53
N ILE A 19 6.09 4.92 5.76
CA ILE A 19 7.22 4.60 6.64
C ILE A 19 6.76 4.41 8.09
N VAL A 20 5.93 5.33 8.60
CA VAL A 20 5.45 5.28 9.99
C VAL A 20 4.68 3.98 10.24
N PHE A 21 3.73 3.64 9.34
CA PHE A 21 2.96 2.40 9.46
C PHE A 21 3.83 1.15 9.25
N ALA A 22 4.79 1.18 8.32
CA ALA A 22 5.68 0.05 8.10
C ALA A 22 6.53 -0.28 9.34
N ILE A 23 7.09 0.75 10.00
CA ILE A 23 7.87 0.59 11.23
C ILE A 23 6.97 0.08 12.36
N LEU A 24 5.83 0.72 12.59
CA LEU A 24 4.92 0.35 13.67
C LEU A 24 4.42 -1.09 13.51
N ILE A 25 3.88 -1.44 12.35
CA ILE A 25 3.32 -2.77 12.10
C ILE A 25 4.44 -3.82 12.05
N GLY A 26 5.61 -3.49 11.50
CA GLY A 26 6.77 -4.38 11.52
C GLY A 26 7.25 -4.73 12.93
N ILE A 27 7.32 -3.74 13.83
CA ILE A 27 7.68 -3.96 15.24
C ILE A 27 6.61 -4.80 15.94
N VAL A 28 5.33 -4.46 15.76
CA VAL A 28 4.22 -5.22 16.35
C VAL A 28 4.24 -6.66 15.88
N ALA A 29 4.44 -6.89 14.58
CA ALA A 29 4.51 -8.23 14.02
C ALA A 29 5.72 -9.02 14.54
N ALA A 30 6.92 -8.41 14.60
CA ALA A 30 8.11 -9.04 15.16
C ALA A 30 7.87 -9.49 16.61
N ALA A 31 7.23 -8.63 17.42
CA ALA A 31 6.91 -8.92 18.81
C ALA A 31 5.83 -10.00 18.95
N TRP A 32 4.79 -9.96 18.12
CA TRP A 32 3.66 -10.89 18.17
C TRP A 32 4.05 -12.30 17.76
N PHE A 33 4.76 -12.43 16.64
CA PHE A 33 5.19 -13.72 16.12
C PHE A 33 6.51 -14.21 16.73
N ARG A 34 7.16 -13.37 17.54
CA ARG A 34 8.50 -13.62 18.11
C ARG A 34 9.55 -13.97 17.04
N ASP A 35 9.35 -13.45 15.83
CA ASP A 35 10.23 -13.66 14.68
C ASP A 35 10.57 -12.31 14.03
N PRO A 36 11.80 -11.81 14.22
CA PRO A 36 12.27 -10.58 13.57
C PRO A 36 12.24 -10.63 12.05
N ASN A 37 12.41 -11.81 11.43
CA ASN A 37 12.37 -11.96 9.97
C ASN A 37 10.97 -11.67 9.45
N LEU A 38 9.95 -12.25 10.08
CA LEU A 38 8.56 -12.01 9.71
C LEU A 38 8.16 -10.54 9.90
N GLY A 39 8.64 -9.90 10.98
CA GLY A 39 8.47 -8.46 11.17
C GLY A 39 9.09 -7.62 10.05
N GLY A 40 10.29 -7.97 9.60
CA GLY A 40 10.95 -7.32 8.47
C GLY A 40 10.20 -7.50 7.14
N ILE A 41 9.71 -8.71 6.87
CA ILE A 41 8.89 -9.02 5.69
C ILE A 41 7.60 -8.19 5.69
N ILE A 42 6.90 -8.13 6.83
CA ILE A 42 5.66 -7.36 6.97
C ILE A 42 5.94 -5.86 6.81
N ALA A 43 7.03 -5.35 7.39
CA ALA A 43 7.41 -3.94 7.23
C ALA A 43 7.66 -3.60 5.75
N ALA A 44 8.42 -4.43 5.03
CA ALA A 44 8.69 -4.23 3.61
C ALA A 44 7.41 -4.29 2.76
N ALA A 45 6.54 -5.27 3.02
CA ALA A 45 5.25 -5.40 2.34
C ALA A 45 4.34 -4.19 2.60
N MET A 46 4.35 -3.66 3.83
CA MET A 46 3.57 -2.47 4.21
C MET A 46 4.02 -1.21 3.45
N ILE A 47 5.32 -1.03 3.18
CA ILE A 47 5.80 0.10 2.36
C ILE A 47 5.20 0.02 0.95
N ILE A 48 5.25 -1.16 0.33
CA ILE A 48 4.69 -1.39 -1.01
C ILE A 48 3.18 -1.14 -1.00
N ASN A 49 2.47 -1.71 -0.01
CA ASN A 49 1.03 -1.56 0.08
C ASN A 49 0.61 -0.09 0.25
N MET A 50 1.30 0.67 1.11
CA MET A 50 1.01 2.09 1.32
C MET A 50 1.31 2.96 0.10
N PHE A 51 2.37 2.63 -0.64
CA PHE A 51 2.67 3.30 -1.90
C PHE A 51 1.56 3.06 -2.94
N VAL A 52 1.12 1.81 -3.10
CA VAL A 52 0.03 1.47 -4.02
C VAL A 52 -1.31 2.05 -3.56
N ALA A 53 -1.60 2.06 -2.25
CA ALA A 53 -2.79 2.70 -1.71
C ALA A 53 -2.85 4.20 -2.06
N ALA A 54 -1.73 4.92 -1.92
CA ALA A 54 -1.65 6.33 -2.29
C ALA A 54 -1.88 6.56 -3.79
N LEU A 55 -1.28 5.72 -4.64
CA LEU A 55 -1.48 5.78 -6.09
C LEU A 55 -2.92 5.43 -6.49
N ALA A 56 -3.46 4.34 -5.94
CA ALA A 56 -4.82 3.89 -6.18
C ALA A 56 -5.85 4.94 -5.76
N GLY A 57 -5.65 5.59 -4.61
CA GLY A 57 -6.52 6.65 -4.11
C GLY A 57 -6.65 7.85 -5.04
N ILE A 58 -5.66 8.10 -5.91
CA ILE A 58 -5.69 9.19 -6.90
C ILE A 58 -6.12 8.65 -8.27
N LEU A 59 -5.51 7.55 -8.72
CA LEU A 59 -5.70 7.03 -10.08
C LEU A 59 -7.05 6.37 -10.29
N ILE A 60 -7.56 5.61 -9.30
CA ILE A 60 -8.82 4.87 -9.46
C ILE A 60 -10.01 5.81 -9.65
N PRO A 61 -10.21 6.87 -8.82
CA PRO A 61 -11.29 7.82 -9.06
C PRO A 61 -11.20 8.51 -10.43
N LEU A 62 -9.99 8.89 -10.86
CA LEU A 62 -9.75 9.54 -12.16
C LEU A 62 -10.04 8.60 -13.34
N LEU A 63 -9.70 7.32 -13.20
CA LEU A 63 -10.01 6.31 -14.22
C LEU A 63 -11.52 6.05 -14.32
N LEU A 64 -12.20 5.90 -13.18
CA LEU A 64 -13.65 5.69 -13.16
C LEU A 64 -14.42 6.86 -13.80
N ASP A 65 -14.03 8.10 -13.47
CA ASP A 65 -14.61 9.31 -14.08
C ASP A 65 -14.43 9.31 -15.61
N ARG A 66 -13.24 8.89 -16.09
CA ARG A 66 -12.96 8.75 -17.53
C ARG A 66 -13.84 7.70 -18.23
N PHE A 67 -14.25 6.66 -17.51
CA PHE A 67 -15.19 5.65 -18.01
C PHE A 67 -16.66 6.02 -17.77
N LYS A 68 -16.97 7.24 -17.29
CA LYS A 68 -18.32 7.70 -16.94
C LYS A 68 -18.99 6.86 -15.84
N VAL A 69 -18.19 6.23 -14.99
CA VAL A 69 -18.66 5.51 -13.79
C VAL A 69 -18.55 6.46 -12.61
N ASP A 70 -19.59 6.53 -11.78
CA ASP A 70 -19.60 7.40 -10.59
C ASP A 70 -18.49 6.98 -9.59
N PRO A 71 -17.45 7.81 -9.41
CA PRO A 71 -16.35 7.50 -8.50
C PRO A 71 -16.82 7.45 -7.05
N ALA A 72 -17.86 8.18 -6.65
CA ALA A 72 -18.31 8.23 -5.26
C ALA A 72 -18.82 6.89 -4.75
N VAL A 73 -19.43 6.09 -5.64
CA VAL A 73 -20.00 4.78 -5.30
C VAL A 73 -18.96 3.66 -5.43
N ALA A 74 -18.12 3.72 -6.46
CA ALA A 74 -17.24 2.60 -6.82
C ALA A 74 -15.79 2.72 -6.34
N SER A 75 -15.28 3.94 -6.13
CA SER A 75 -13.84 4.15 -5.86
C SER A 75 -13.37 3.43 -4.60
N ALA A 76 -14.13 3.46 -3.50
CA ALA A 76 -13.74 2.82 -2.25
C ALA A 76 -13.55 1.31 -2.43
N VAL A 77 -14.47 0.64 -3.13
CA VAL A 77 -14.41 -0.81 -3.38
C VAL A 77 -13.22 -1.16 -4.29
N PHE A 78 -13.00 -0.38 -5.35
CA PHE A 78 -11.84 -0.62 -6.22
C PHE A 78 -10.51 -0.34 -5.53
N VAL A 79 -10.43 0.70 -4.70
CA VAL A 79 -9.21 1.00 -3.93
C VAL A 79 -8.91 -0.12 -2.95
N THR A 80 -9.90 -0.56 -2.15
CA THR A 80 -9.67 -1.64 -1.17
C THR A 80 -9.30 -2.95 -1.84
N THR A 81 -9.96 -3.32 -2.94
CA THR A 81 -9.61 -4.55 -3.67
C THR A 81 -8.19 -4.50 -4.24
N VAL A 82 -7.77 -3.38 -4.81
CA VAL A 82 -6.39 -3.21 -5.29
C VAL A 82 -5.40 -3.29 -4.14
N THR A 83 -5.67 -2.64 -3.01
CA THR A 83 -4.78 -2.72 -1.84
C THR A 83 -4.76 -4.10 -1.19
N ASP A 84 -5.86 -4.83 -1.21
CA ASP A 84 -5.92 -6.19 -0.65
C ASP A 84 -5.10 -7.16 -1.50
N VAL A 85 -5.30 -7.12 -2.83
CA VAL A 85 -4.53 -7.93 -3.78
C VAL A 85 -3.05 -7.59 -3.65
N VAL A 86 -2.68 -6.32 -3.79
CA VAL A 86 -1.27 -5.92 -3.76
C VAL A 86 -0.64 -6.17 -2.39
N GLY A 87 -1.33 -5.87 -1.29
CA GLY A 87 -0.83 -6.12 0.05
C GLY A 87 -0.54 -7.61 0.28
N PHE A 88 -1.47 -8.48 -0.12
CA PHE A 88 -1.31 -9.92 -0.01
C PHE A 88 -0.17 -10.45 -0.90
N PHE A 89 -0.13 -10.04 -2.17
CA PHE A 89 0.94 -10.44 -3.10
C PHE A 89 2.31 -9.91 -2.67
N ALA A 90 2.39 -8.68 -2.15
CA ALA A 90 3.64 -8.11 -1.66
C ALA A 90 4.14 -8.90 -0.44
N PHE A 91 3.26 -9.18 0.52
CA PHE A 91 3.61 -9.97 1.69
C PHE A 91 4.08 -11.38 1.33
N LEU A 92 3.27 -12.13 0.58
CA LEU A 92 3.63 -13.49 0.20
C LEU A 92 4.83 -13.55 -0.74
N GLY A 93 4.93 -12.62 -1.69
CA GLY A 93 6.05 -12.56 -2.63
C GLY A 93 7.36 -12.28 -1.93
N ILE A 94 7.38 -11.31 -1.01
CA ILE A 94 8.57 -11.02 -0.19
C ILE A 94 8.87 -12.20 0.73
N ALA A 95 7.88 -12.78 1.40
CA ALA A 95 8.09 -13.95 2.27
C ALA A 95 8.71 -15.12 1.50
N THR A 96 8.17 -15.42 0.31
CA THR A 96 8.66 -16.51 -0.54
C THR A 96 10.10 -16.27 -0.96
N TRP A 97 10.40 -15.05 -1.43
CA TRP A 97 11.75 -14.65 -1.81
C TRP A 97 12.73 -14.66 -0.61
N TRP A 98 12.28 -14.22 0.56
CA TRP A 98 13.09 -14.11 1.78
C TRP A 98 13.45 -15.47 2.37
N PHE A 99 12.48 -16.40 2.41
CA PHE A 99 12.70 -17.76 2.92
C PHE A 99 13.21 -18.73 1.86
N GLY A 100 13.29 -18.32 0.59
CA GLY A 100 13.79 -19.15 -0.52
C GLY A 100 12.95 -20.41 -0.75
N VAL A 101 11.67 -20.38 -0.39
CA VAL A 101 10.75 -21.49 -0.65
C VAL A 101 10.42 -21.52 -2.16
N PRO A 102 10.50 -22.70 -2.81
CA PRO A 102 10.23 -22.86 -4.24
C PRO A 102 8.75 -22.65 -4.61
#